data_AF-A0A7R9DUZ6-F1
#
_entry.id   AF-A0A7R9DUZ6-F1
#
_cell.length_a   1.000
_cell.length_b   1.000
_cell.length_c   1.000
_cell.angle_alpha   90.00
_cell.angle_beta   90.00
_cell.angle_gamma   90.00
#
_symmetry.space_group_name_H-M   'P 1'
#
loop_
_entity.id
_entity.type
_entity.pdbx_description
1 polymer ?
#
loop_
_entity_poly.entity_id
_entity_poly.type
_entity_poly.pdbx_seq_one_letter_code
_entity_poly.pdbx_strand_id
1 'polypeptide(L)'
;MCRYCPQVAMGQSQAGAALELITSAARSGEWVCLKNIHLMTAWLPSLEKELRALDRHDDFRLWLTTEAHPRFPGILAESCLKVTYEAPQGVKKNMLRTYTTWGPDLIPSAPLHARALFALAWFHAVVQERRTFVPQGWAKFYEFSDADLRVSMDILSQLFRSGPGRVPWEFVHGLYEGAIYGGHVDNLHDLHVIGSYLREFFNPAVLEQGSQPLGLSFHIPSSASYKVQFYLLVLLVDLCHATSASTVSMSNYLFLQDYISTILQLSDTDRPEYFGLPANVERSLQRITSREVISQLNALTRPVEGVAKFDREEWQLRLAPVLNLWKKLNQ
;
A
#
# COMPACT_ATOMS: atom_id res chain seq x y z
N MET A 1 24.09 6.37 11.73
CA MET A 1 23.76 7.79 11.92
C MET A 1 22.76 8.19 10.83
N CYS A 2 21.53 8.59 11.19
CA CYS A 2 20.62 9.20 10.22
C CYS A 2 21.22 10.55 9.80
N ARG A 3 21.68 10.66 8.55
CA ARG A 3 22.12 11.94 7.98
C ARG A 3 20.89 12.84 7.83
N TYR A 4 20.99 14.10 8.27
CA TYR A 4 19.95 15.09 8.03
C TYR A 4 19.79 15.29 6.52
N CYS A 5 18.57 15.13 6.00
CA CYS A 5 18.26 15.24 4.57
C CYS A 5 17.25 16.38 4.38
N PRO A 6 17.71 17.59 4.03
CA PRO A 6 16.85 18.70 3.61
C PRO A 6 15.86 18.28 2.52
N GLN A 7 14.59 18.68 2.69
CA GLN A 7 13.51 18.34 1.79
C GLN A 7 12.82 19.60 1.27
N VAL A 8 12.58 19.67 -0.04
CA VAL A 8 11.86 20.78 -0.69
C VAL A 8 10.69 20.23 -1.49
N ALA A 9 9.49 20.69 -1.21
CA ALA A 9 8.31 20.40 -2.04
C ALA A 9 8.28 21.38 -3.22
N MET A 10 8.24 20.85 -4.44
CA MET A 10 8.27 21.69 -5.64
C MET A 10 6.94 22.41 -5.85
N GLY A 11 7.04 23.71 -6.14
CA GLY A 11 5.93 24.64 -6.38
C GLY A 11 6.44 25.89 -7.11
N GLN A 12 5.56 26.76 -7.60
CA GLN A 12 5.88 27.82 -8.60
C GLN A 12 7.07 28.73 -8.23
N SER A 13 7.36 28.92 -6.95
CA SER A 13 8.44 29.77 -6.46
C SER A 13 9.66 29.01 -5.91
N GLN A 14 9.69 27.67 -5.98
CA GLN A 14 10.68 26.86 -5.26
C GLN A 14 11.88 26.44 -6.12
N ALA A 15 11.84 26.70 -7.43
CA ALA A 15 12.89 26.29 -8.37
C ALA A 15 14.26 26.87 -8.03
N GLY A 16 14.33 28.17 -7.69
CA GLY A 16 15.59 28.83 -7.32
C GLY A 16 16.17 28.27 -6.02
N ALA A 17 15.36 28.24 -4.96
CA ALA A 17 15.76 27.70 -3.66
C ALA A 17 16.19 26.22 -3.73
N ALA A 18 15.53 25.42 -4.57
CA ALA A 18 15.91 24.02 -4.79
C ALA A 18 17.30 23.90 -5.45
N LEU A 19 17.61 24.75 -6.44
CA LEU A 19 18.94 24.74 -7.08
C LEU A 19 20.04 25.17 -6.11
N GLU A 20 19.83 26.24 -5.34
CA GLU A 20 20.80 26.69 -4.34
C GLU A 20 21.09 25.59 -3.30
N LEU A 21 20.03 24.92 -2.82
CA LEU A 21 20.16 23.81 -1.90
C LEU A 21 20.93 22.64 -2.51
N ILE A 22 20.63 22.27 -3.77
CA ILE A 22 21.36 21.22 -4.49
C ILE A 22 22.84 21.59 -4.63
N THR A 23 23.15 22.81 -5.03
CA THR A 23 24.55 23.25 -5.22
C THR A 23 25.32 23.26 -3.90
N SER A 24 24.70 23.74 -2.82
CA SER A 24 25.30 23.72 -1.49
C SER A 24 25.56 22.28 -1.03
N ALA A 25 24.54 21.42 -1.12
CA ALA A 25 24.62 20.03 -0.69
C ALA A 25 25.63 19.22 -1.51
N ALA A 26 25.75 19.50 -2.82
CA ALA A 26 26.72 18.83 -3.67
C ALA A 26 28.16 19.14 -3.30
N ARG A 27 28.43 20.33 -2.74
CA ARG A 27 29.76 20.70 -2.22
C ARG A 27 30.03 20.11 -0.84
N SER A 28 29.02 20.07 0.03
CA SER A 28 29.15 19.55 1.40
C SER A 28 29.03 18.02 1.51
N GLY A 29 28.57 17.33 0.46
CA GLY A 29 28.30 15.89 0.49
C GLY A 29 27.00 15.50 1.21
N GLU A 30 26.08 16.45 1.37
CA GLU A 30 24.79 16.25 2.03
C GLU A 30 23.74 15.60 1.11
N TRP A 31 22.65 15.14 1.70
CA TRP A 31 21.56 14.51 0.95
C TRP A 31 20.42 15.51 0.75
N VAL A 32 19.83 15.57 -0.43
CA VAL A 32 18.69 16.43 -0.72
C VAL A 32 17.54 15.61 -1.27
N CYS A 33 16.31 15.94 -0.86
CA CYS A 33 15.09 15.33 -1.39
C CYS A 33 14.17 16.39 -1.99
N LEU A 34 13.92 16.30 -3.30
CA LEU A 34 12.91 17.12 -3.98
C LEU A 34 11.62 16.32 -4.11
N LYS A 35 10.51 16.88 -3.62
CA LYS A 35 9.19 16.25 -3.66
C LYS A 35 8.30 16.82 -4.75
N ASN A 36 7.46 15.96 -5.32
CA ASN A 36 6.39 16.32 -6.26
C ASN A 36 6.91 17.02 -7.52
N ILE A 37 8.04 16.55 -8.07
CA ILE A 37 8.70 17.21 -9.20
C ILE A 37 7.87 17.15 -10.50
N HIS A 38 6.89 16.23 -10.59
CA HIS A 38 5.92 16.13 -11.68
C HIS A 38 5.05 17.40 -11.84
N LEU A 39 4.88 18.19 -10.77
CA LEU A 39 4.17 19.48 -10.84
C LEU A 39 4.95 20.54 -11.61
N MET A 40 6.24 20.30 -11.89
CA MET A 40 7.18 21.26 -12.48
C MET A 40 7.85 20.78 -13.75
N THR A 41 7.13 20.07 -14.62
CA THR A 41 7.72 19.44 -15.81
C THR A 41 8.41 20.42 -16.77
N ALA A 42 7.99 21.69 -16.80
CA ALA A 42 8.63 22.72 -17.62
C ALA A 42 10.03 23.14 -17.11
N TRP A 43 10.29 22.99 -15.81
CA TRP A 43 11.57 23.36 -15.18
C TRP A 43 12.58 22.20 -15.17
N LEU A 44 12.11 20.95 -15.25
CA LEU A 44 12.97 19.76 -15.22
C LEU A 44 14.12 19.76 -16.26
N PRO A 45 13.96 20.28 -17.50
CA PRO A 45 15.09 20.41 -18.43
C PRO A 45 16.19 21.36 -17.93
N SER A 46 15.82 22.43 -17.22
CA SER A 46 16.78 23.33 -16.58
C SER A 46 17.49 22.63 -15.43
N LEU A 47 16.76 21.91 -14.58
CA LEU A 47 17.34 21.09 -13.52
C LEU A 47 18.34 20.08 -14.08
N GLU A 48 17.99 19.35 -15.15
CA GLU A 48 18.88 18.40 -15.82
C GLU A 48 20.21 19.06 -16.25
N LYS A 49 20.13 20.24 -16.86
CA LYS A 49 21.32 20.98 -17.31
C LYS A 49 22.21 21.36 -16.13
N GLU A 50 21.64 21.87 -15.03
CA GLU A 50 22.39 22.21 -13.83
C GLU A 50 23.00 20.97 -13.18
N LEU A 51 22.27 19.85 -13.11
CA LEU A 51 22.79 18.60 -12.58
C LEU A 51 23.98 18.09 -13.40
N ARG A 52 24.04 18.30 -14.72
CA ARG A 52 25.23 17.91 -15.51
C ARG A 52 26.46 18.80 -15.26
N ALA A 53 26.24 20.08 -15.01
CA ALA A 53 27.32 21.04 -14.78
C ALA A 53 27.88 21.00 -13.34
N LEU A 54 27.15 20.35 -12.43
CA LEU A 54 27.46 20.33 -11.01
C LEU A 54 28.63 19.41 -10.67
N ASP A 55 29.68 19.98 -10.07
CA ASP A 55 30.74 19.22 -9.42
C ASP A 55 30.22 18.63 -8.10
N ARG A 56 30.42 17.33 -7.88
CA ARG A 56 29.74 16.57 -6.83
C ARG A 56 30.74 15.90 -5.90
N HIS A 57 30.53 16.08 -4.61
CA HIS A 57 31.19 15.29 -3.59
C HIS A 57 30.71 13.82 -3.64
N ASP A 58 31.61 12.86 -3.36
CA ASP A 58 31.32 11.41 -3.47
C ASP A 58 30.14 10.92 -2.61
N ASP A 59 29.94 11.57 -1.46
CA ASP A 59 28.84 11.27 -0.50
C ASP A 59 27.49 11.91 -0.87
N PHE A 60 27.46 12.84 -1.83
CA PHE A 60 26.23 13.57 -2.20
C PHE A 60 25.18 12.61 -2.78
N ARG A 61 23.92 12.73 -2.33
CA ARG A 61 22.79 11.98 -2.88
C ARG A 61 21.60 12.90 -3.12
N LEU A 62 20.99 12.80 -4.30
CA LEU A 62 19.77 13.51 -4.66
C LEU A 62 18.61 12.53 -4.81
N TRP A 63 17.57 12.71 -4.01
CA TRP A 63 16.32 11.97 -4.08
C TRP A 63 15.25 12.80 -4.76
N LEU A 64 14.51 12.20 -5.68
CA LEU A 64 13.43 12.85 -6.42
C LEU A 64 12.14 12.02 -6.22
N THR A 65 11.05 12.65 -5.77
CA THR A 65 9.73 12.00 -5.77
C THR A 65 8.86 12.58 -6.88
N THR A 66 8.28 11.69 -7.69
CA THR A 66 7.50 12.05 -8.87
C THR A 66 6.37 11.04 -9.08
N GLU A 67 5.25 11.52 -9.65
CA GLU A 67 4.23 10.67 -10.23
C GLU A 67 4.50 10.50 -11.73
N ALA A 68 3.82 9.54 -12.37
CA ALA A 68 3.89 9.35 -13.81
C ALA A 68 3.32 10.58 -14.53
N HIS A 69 4.11 11.18 -15.42
CA HIS A 69 3.66 12.34 -16.20
C HIS A 69 4.18 12.27 -17.64
N PRO A 70 3.32 12.45 -18.66
CA PRO A 70 3.69 12.23 -20.07
C PRO A 70 4.75 13.22 -20.60
N ARG A 71 4.88 14.39 -19.96
CA ARG A 71 5.90 15.40 -20.32
C ARG A 71 7.15 15.35 -19.42
N PHE A 72 7.34 14.28 -18.66
CA PHE A 72 8.55 14.11 -17.87
C PHE A 72 9.76 13.94 -18.82
N PRO A 73 10.88 14.68 -18.64
CA PRO A 73 12.01 14.58 -19.56
C PRO A 73 12.66 13.19 -19.54
N GLY A 74 12.66 12.52 -20.69
CA GLY A 74 13.26 11.19 -20.83
C GLY A 74 14.74 11.15 -20.45
N ILE A 75 15.48 12.22 -20.78
CA ILE A 75 16.92 12.28 -20.51
C ILE A 75 17.22 12.35 -19.01
N LEU A 76 16.45 13.15 -18.25
CA LEU A 76 16.54 13.15 -16.80
C LEU A 76 16.21 11.76 -16.24
N ALA A 77 15.15 11.11 -16.74
CA ALA A 77 14.77 9.76 -16.30
C ALA A 77 15.85 8.70 -16.60
N GLU A 78 16.57 8.81 -17.72
CA GLU A 78 17.70 7.93 -18.07
C GLU A 78 18.87 8.10 -17.12
N SER A 79 19.14 9.33 -16.67
CA SER A 79 20.23 9.63 -15.72
C SER A 79 19.95 9.23 -14.27
N CYS A 80 18.72 8.79 -13.96
CA CYS A 80 18.29 8.46 -12.60
C CYS A 80 18.16 6.94 -12.38
N LEU A 81 18.49 6.50 -11.15
CA LEU A 81 18.02 5.23 -10.63
C LEU A 81 16.52 5.36 -10.34
N LYS A 82 15.71 4.48 -10.95
CA LYS A 82 14.25 4.49 -10.85
C LYS A 82 13.79 3.40 -9.89
N VAL A 83 13.01 3.78 -8.89
CA VAL A 83 12.39 2.86 -7.93
C VAL A 83 10.90 3.15 -7.92
N THR A 84 10.10 2.13 -8.21
CA THR A 84 8.64 2.23 -8.11
C THR A 84 8.22 1.90 -6.67
N TYR A 85 7.49 2.82 -6.04
CA TYR A 85 6.95 2.61 -4.69
C TYR A 85 5.46 2.31 -4.78
N GLU A 86 5.12 1.03 -4.69
CA GLU A 86 3.74 0.53 -4.70
C GLU A 86 3.49 -0.31 -3.44
N ALA A 87 2.23 -0.37 -3.01
CA ALA A 87 1.83 -1.29 -1.94
C ALA A 87 2.11 -2.74 -2.38
N PRO A 88 2.61 -3.61 -1.48
CA PRO A 88 2.87 -4.99 -1.81
C PRO A 88 1.57 -5.69 -2.24
N GLN A 89 1.54 -6.21 -3.46
CA GLN A 89 0.37 -6.93 -3.95
C GLN A 89 0.19 -8.26 -3.20
N GLY A 90 -1.04 -8.51 -2.77
CA GLY A 90 -1.42 -9.73 -2.07
C GLY A 90 -1.58 -9.55 -0.57
N VAL A 91 -2.64 -10.14 -0.01
CA VAL A 91 -2.99 -10.01 1.41
C VAL A 91 -1.85 -10.50 2.31
N LYS A 92 -1.19 -11.61 1.95
CA LYS A 92 -0.05 -12.15 2.69
C LYS A 92 1.12 -11.16 2.78
N LYS A 93 1.52 -10.56 1.65
CA LYS A 93 2.65 -9.63 1.63
C LYS A 93 2.32 -8.33 2.35
N ASN A 94 1.06 -7.88 2.26
CA ASN A 94 0.55 -6.75 3.00
C ASN A 94 0.64 -6.97 4.52
N MET A 95 0.15 -8.11 5.01
CA MET A 95 0.27 -8.54 6.40
C MET A 95 1.74 -8.62 6.86
N LEU A 96 2.62 -9.24 6.07
CA LEU A 96 4.05 -9.34 6.39
C LEU A 96 4.71 -7.96 6.51
N ARG A 97 4.41 -7.03 5.58
CA ARG A 97 4.90 -5.65 5.63
C ARG A 97 4.45 -4.94 6.91
N THR A 98 3.18 -5.08 7.26
CA THR A 98 2.59 -4.51 8.47
C THR A 98 3.31 -5.01 9.72
N TYR A 99 3.46 -6.32 9.88
CA TYR A 99 4.12 -6.92 11.03
C TYR A 99 5.62 -6.64 11.10
N THR A 100 6.30 -6.54 9.96
CA THR A 100 7.71 -6.12 9.88
C THR A 100 7.88 -4.67 10.33
N THR A 101 6.92 -3.81 9.98
CA THR A 101 6.92 -2.39 10.33
C THR A 101 6.59 -2.17 11.81
N TRP A 102 5.68 -2.97 12.37
CA TRP A 102 5.32 -2.88 13.78
C TRP A 102 6.46 -3.34 14.69
N GLY A 103 7.14 -4.42 14.31
CA GLY A 103 8.20 -5.00 15.13
C GLY A 103 7.71 -5.47 16.50
N PRO A 104 8.62 -5.91 17.39
CA PRO A 104 8.26 -6.48 18.69
C PRO A 104 7.73 -5.43 19.69
N ASP A 105 8.10 -4.16 19.52
CA ASP A 105 7.77 -3.11 20.48
C ASP A 105 6.31 -2.67 20.42
N LEU A 106 5.72 -2.77 19.23
CA LEU A 106 4.32 -2.39 18.99
C LEU A 106 3.34 -3.56 19.18
N ILE A 107 3.84 -4.79 19.35
CA ILE A 107 3.00 -5.95 19.66
C ILE A 107 2.78 -6.04 21.18
N PRO A 108 1.54 -5.89 21.67
CA PRO A 108 1.23 -5.98 23.08
C PRO A 108 1.29 -7.42 23.57
N SER A 109 1.72 -7.62 24.81
CA SER A 109 1.71 -8.95 25.45
C SER A 109 0.30 -9.40 25.88
N ALA A 110 -0.68 -8.50 25.87
CA ALA A 110 -2.07 -8.83 26.22
C ALA A 110 -2.75 -9.59 25.06
N PRO A 111 -3.21 -10.85 25.26
CA PRO A 111 -3.68 -11.70 24.15
C PRO A 111 -4.86 -11.11 23.37
N LEU A 112 -5.82 -10.47 24.05
CA LEU A 112 -6.97 -9.85 23.37
C LEU A 112 -6.54 -8.64 22.53
N HIS A 113 -5.62 -7.82 23.04
CA HIS A 113 -5.09 -6.67 22.31
C HIS A 113 -4.28 -7.12 21.10
N ALA A 114 -3.44 -8.14 21.25
CA ALA A 114 -2.65 -8.69 20.15
C ALA A 114 -3.56 -9.30 19.04
N ARG A 115 -4.62 -10.02 19.43
CA ARG A 115 -5.62 -10.54 18.48
C ARG A 115 -6.35 -9.41 17.75
N ALA A 116 -6.71 -8.33 18.46
CA ALA A 116 -7.35 -7.17 17.85
C ALA A 116 -6.44 -6.45 16.86
N LEU A 117 -5.13 -6.38 17.13
CA LEU A 117 -4.15 -5.85 16.17
C LEU A 117 -3.98 -6.74 14.95
N PHE A 118 -4.00 -8.07 15.12
CA PHE A 118 -3.99 -9.00 13.98
C PHE A 118 -5.25 -8.82 13.12
N ALA A 119 -6.43 -8.73 13.73
CA ALA A 119 -7.68 -8.48 13.02
C ALA A 119 -7.68 -7.12 12.30
N LEU A 120 -7.07 -6.09 12.89
CA LEU A 120 -6.88 -4.79 12.23
C LEU A 120 -5.95 -4.90 11.01
N ALA A 121 -4.82 -5.58 11.13
CA ALA A 121 -3.92 -5.80 10.01
C ALA A 121 -4.62 -6.59 8.89
N TRP A 122 -5.38 -7.63 9.24
CA TRP A 122 -6.17 -8.42 8.29
C TRP A 122 -7.24 -7.58 7.59
N PHE A 123 -8.03 -6.84 8.35
CA PHE A 123 -9.05 -5.92 7.81
C PHE A 123 -8.44 -4.90 6.84
N HIS A 124 -7.33 -4.28 7.22
CA HIS A 124 -6.66 -3.29 6.38
C HIS A 124 -6.15 -3.92 5.07
N ALA A 125 -5.52 -5.09 5.15
CA ALA A 125 -5.05 -5.81 3.97
C ALA A 125 -6.21 -6.23 3.04
N VAL A 126 -7.31 -6.76 3.61
CA VAL A 126 -8.50 -7.15 2.84
C VAL A 126 -9.11 -5.94 2.12
N VAL A 127 -9.30 -4.83 2.83
CA VAL A 127 -9.90 -3.60 2.26
C VAL A 127 -9.01 -3.00 1.17
N GLN A 128 -7.69 -3.01 1.35
CA GLN A 128 -6.72 -2.59 0.33
C GLN A 128 -6.75 -3.51 -0.89
N GLU A 129 -6.55 -4.82 -0.75
CA GLU A 129 -6.44 -5.74 -1.89
C GLU A 129 -7.78 -5.93 -2.63
N ARG A 130 -8.92 -5.69 -1.98
CA ARG A 130 -10.25 -5.70 -2.61
C ARG A 130 -10.39 -4.69 -3.74
N ARG A 131 -9.57 -3.63 -3.79
CA ARG A 131 -9.51 -2.65 -4.90
C ARG A 131 -9.04 -3.25 -6.22
N THR A 132 -8.48 -4.45 -6.21
CA THR A 132 -8.14 -5.21 -7.41
C THR A 132 -9.38 -5.55 -8.24
N PHE A 133 -10.57 -5.60 -7.63
CA PHE A 133 -11.79 -6.06 -8.26
C PHE A 133 -12.77 -4.95 -8.64
N VAL A 134 -12.34 -3.74 -9.00
CA VAL A 134 -13.26 -2.64 -9.40
C VAL A 134 -14.00 -3.00 -10.71
N PRO A 135 -15.34 -2.83 -10.81
CA PRO A 135 -16.25 -2.20 -9.84
C PRO A 135 -16.93 -3.15 -8.82
N GLN A 136 -16.58 -4.45 -8.81
CA GLN A 136 -17.29 -5.51 -8.07
C GLN A 136 -16.84 -5.64 -6.62
N GLY A 137 -15.57 -5.36 -6.37
CA GLY A 137 -15.06 -5.05 -5.04
C GLY A 137 -15.62 -3.70 -4.63
N TRP A 138 -14.96 -2.63 -5.03
CA TRP A 138 -15.40 -1.27 -4.76
C TRP A 138 -16.01 -0.63 -6.00
N ALA A 139 -17.01 0.24 -5.84
CA ALA A 139 -17.59 0.96 -6.98
C ALA A 139 -16.54 1.82 -7.73
N LYS A 140 -15.53 2.31 -7.01
CA LYS A 140 -14.38 3.06 -7.55
C LYS A 140 -13.11 2.78 -6.75
N PHE A 141 -11.99 3.29 -7.22
CA PHE A 141 -10.72 3.19 -6.49
C PHE A 141 -10.74 4.11 -5.26
N TYR A 142 -10.51 3.53 -4.09
CA TYR A 142 -10.30 4.23 -2.83
C TYR A 142 -8.87 4.00 -2.35
N GLU A 143 -8.24 5.05 -1.83
CA GLU A 143 -6.87 5.01 -1.32
C GLU A 143 -6.87 4.86 0.20
N PHE A 144 -6.75 3.61 0.67
CA PHE A 144 -6.51 3.32 2.08
C PHE A 144 -5.00 3.31 2.33
N SER A 145 -4.53 4.16 3.24
CA SER A 145 -3.13 4.45 3.48
C SER A 145 -2.59 3.81 4.77
N ASP A 146 -1.27 3.71 4.89
CA ASP A 146 -0.62 3.25 6.13
C ASP A 146 -0.90 4.20 7.32
N ALA A 147 -1.29 5.45 7.06
CA ALA A 147 -1.72 6.39 8.09
C ALA A 147 -3.06 5.97 8.72
N ASP A 148 -4.01 5.48 7.91
CA ASP A 148 -5.30 4.97 8.39
C ASP A 148 -5.09 3.78 9.34
N LEU A 149 -4.19 2.86 8.97
CA LEU A 149 -3.80 1.72 9.81
C LEU A 149 -3.15 2.19 11.12
N ARG A 150 -2.25 3.16 11.05
CA ARG A 150 -1.54 3.67 12.23
C ARG A 150 -2.49 4.34 13.23
N VAL A 151 -3.37 5.21 12.76
CA VAL A 151 -4.38 5.87 13.59
C VAL A 151 -5.31 4.85 14.23
N SER A 152 -5.74 3.83 13.46
CA SER A 152 -6.54 2.73 13.97
C SER A 152 -5.83 1.93 15.08
N MET A 153 -4.55 1.65 14.92
CA MET A 153 -3.74 0.97 15.93
C MET A 153 -3.61 1.80 17.21
N ASP A 154 -3.37 3.11 17.08
CA ASP A 154 -3.25 4.05 18.20
C ASP A 154 -4.56 4.11 19.00
N ILE A 155 -5.71 4.14 18.31
CA ILE A 155 -7.06 4.09 18.90
C ILE A 155 -7.27 2.79 19.67
N LEU A 156 -6.99 1.62 19.07
CA LEU A 156 -7.12 0.34 19.77
C LEU A 156 -6.24 0.32 21.02
N SER A 157 -4.99 0.75 20.88
CA SER A 157 -4.04 0.78 21.99
C SER A 157 -4.47 1.74 23.10
N GLN A 158 -5.17 2.82 22.77
CA GLN A 158 -5.78 3.70 23.77
C GLN A 158 -6.99 3.05 24.46
N LEU A 159 -7.84 2.36 23.71
CA LEU A 159 -8.99 1.64 24.27
C LEU A 159 -8.55 0.56 25.26
N PHE A 160 -7.54 -0.24 24.90
CA PHE A 160 -6.99 -1.28 25.79
C PHE A 160 -6.26 -0.72 27.03
N ARG A 161 -5.72 0.50 26.96
CA ARG A 161 -5.13 1.19 28.12
C ARG A 161 -6.18 1.79 29.07
N SER A 162 -7.38 2.07 28.59
CA SER A 162 -8.42 2.78 29.35
C SER A 162 -9.10 1.93 30.44
N GLY A 163 -8.78 0.63 30.53
CA GLY A 163 -9.12 -0.22 31.66
C GLY A 163 -9.58 -1.64 31.26
N PRO A 164 -9.69 -2.57 32.23
CA PRO A 164 -10.00 -3.99 32.01
C PRO A 164 -11.48 -4.27 31.68
N GLY A 165 -12.22 -3.27 31.17
CA GLY A 165 -13.60 -3.44 30.76
C GLY A 165 -13.73 -4.23 29.45
N ARG A 166 -14.93 -4.74 29.18
CA ARG A 166 -15.26 -5.32 27.86
C ARG A 166 -15.02 -4.25 26.80
N VAL A 167 -14.27 -4.60 25.75
CA VAL A 167 -13.97 -3.67 24.64
C VAL A 167 -15.29 -3.34 23.91
N PRO A 168 -15.66 -2.06 23.80
CA PRO A 168 -16.90 -1.67 23.12
C PRO A 168 -16.70 -1.74 21.60
N TRP A 169 -16.86 -2.93 21.00
CA TRP A 169 -16.66 -3.14 19.56
C TRP A 169 -17.52 -2.24 18.69
N GLU A 170 -18.76 -1.92 19.10
CA GLU A 170 -19.63 -0.95 18.42
C GLU A 170 -18.99 0.44 18.27
N PHE A 171 -18.24 0.88 19.29
CA PHE A 171 -17.51 2.15 19.21
C PHE A 171 -16.36 2.08 18.20
N VAL A 172 -15.66 0.93 18.15
CA VAL A 172 -14.60 0.69 17.14
C VAL A 172 -15.21 0.71 15.74
N HIS A 173 -16.36 0.07 15.53
CA HIS A 173 -17.05 0.07 14.25
C HIS A 173 -17.43 1.49 13.83
N GLY A 174 -18.11 2.23 14.72
CA GLY A 174 -18.56 3.60 14.42
C GLY A 174 -17.40 4.56 14.14
N LEU A 175 -16.27 4.42 14.84
CA LEU A 175 -15.10 5.28 14.62
C LEU A 175 -14.37 4.92 13.31
N TYR A 176 -14.22 3.63 13.00
CA TYR A 176 -13.56 3.20 11.78
C TYR A 176 -14.40 3.48 10.54
N GLU A 177 -15.71 3.25 10.62
CA GLU A 177 -16.66 3.54 9.55
C GLU A 177 -16.82 5.07 9.38
N GLY A 178 -17.05 5.81 10.46
CA GLY A 178 -17.42 7.23 10.39
C GLY A 178 -16.26 8.20 10.20
N ALA A 179 -15.04 7.86 10.65
CA ALA A 179 -13.92 8.80 10.67
C ALA A 179 -12.68 8.35 9.89
N ILE A 180 -12.35 7.06 9.91
CA ILE A 180 -11.08 6.58 9.35
C ILE A 180 -11.28 6.06 7.92
N TYR A 181 -11.88 4.87 7.78
CA TYR A 181 -11.99 4.20 6.50
C TYR A 181 -13.14 4.74 5.66
N GLY A 182 -14.30 5.05 6.26
CA GLY A 182 -15.40 5.65 5.51
C GLY A 182 -15.19 7.12 5.16
N GLY A 183 -14.20 7.81 5.74
CA GLY A 183 -13.80 9.15 5.30
C GLY A 183 -13.32 9.20 3.84
N HIS A 184 -12.88 8.07 3.31
CA HIS A 184 -12.48 7.91 1.90
C HIS A 184 -13.64 7.55 0.98
N VAL A 185 -14.78 7.12 1.53
CA VAL A 185 -15.86 6.45 0.79
C VAL A 185 -17.09 7.35 0.72
N ASP A 186 -17.51 7.69 -0.50
CA ASP A 186 -18.71 8.48 -0.76
C ASP A 186 -19.90 7.64 -1.25
N ASN A 187 -19.66 6.41 -1.72
CA ASN A 187 -20.73 5.50 -2.12
C ASN A 187 -21.33 4.79 -0.90
N LEU A 188 -22.64 4.93 -0.72
CA LEU A 188 -23.35 4.33 0.42
C LEU A 188 -23.23 2.80 0.45
N HIS A 189 -23.28 2.10 -0.69
CA HIS A 189 -23.13 0.64 -0.71
C HIS A 189 -21.73 0.20 -0.31
N ASP A 190 -20.69 0.91 -0.76
CA ASP A 190 -19.31 0.65 -0.34
C ASP A 190 -19.14 0.89 1.17
N LEU A 191 -19.79 1.93 1.72
CA LEU A 191 -19.79 2.17 3.17
C LEU A 191 -20.45 1.01 3.94
N HIS A 192 -21.56 0.46 3.45
CA HIS A 192 -22.18 -0.74 4.05
C HIS A 192 -21.25 -1.96 4.01
N VAL A 193 -20.43 -2.11 2.98
CA VAL A 193 -19.43 -3.19 2.90
C VAL A 193 -18.35 -2.99 3.96
N ILE A 194 -17.83 -1.77 4.14
CA ILE A 194 -16.89 -1.44 5.24
C ILE A 194 -17.51 -1.79 6.59
N GLY A 195 -18.73 -1.31 6.87
CA GLY A 195 -19.43 -1.61 8.12
C GLY A 195 -19.64 -3.11 8.34
N SER A 196 -19.88 -3.87 7.27
CA SER A 196 -20.03 -5.33 7.35
C SER A 196 -18.72 -6.03 7.69
N TYR A 197 -17.59 -5.61 7.09
CA TYR A 197 -16.28 -6.11 7.48
C TYR A 197 -15.93 -5.78 8.92
N LEU A 198 -16.25 -4.57 9.39
CA LEU A 198 -15.98 -4.16 10.76
C LEU A 198 -16.70 -5.06 11.77
N ARG A 199 -17.99 -5.35 11.54
CA ARG A 199 -18.77 -6.28 12.36
C ARG A 199 -18.24 -7.72 12.29
N GLU A 200 -17.81 -8.16 11.11
CA GLU A 200 -17.28 -9.51 10.87
C GLU A 200 -15.92 -9.75 11.56
N PHE A 201 -15.03 -8.75 11.55
CA PHE A 201 -13.68 -8.90 12.09
C PHE A 201 -13.56 -8.49 13.56
N PHE A 202 -14.32 -7.49 14.00
CA PHE A 202 -14.26 -6.96 15.36
C PHE A 202 -15.50 -7.36 16.15
N ASN A 203 -15.59 -8.62 16.53
CA ASN A 203 -16.65 -9.11 17.40
C ASN A 203 -16.10 -10.11 18.45
N PRO A 204 -16.86 -10.37 19.54
CA PRO A 204 -16.43 -11.31 20.56
C PRO A 204 -16.26 -12.75 20.06
N ALA A 205 -17.00 -13.17 19.03
CA ALA A 205 -16.88 -14.52 18.51
C ALA A 205 -15.49 -14.75 17.91
N VAL A 206 -15.01 -13.84 17.05
CA VAL A 206 -13.66 -13.89 16.45
C VAL A 206 -12.58 -13.58 17.49
N LEU A 207 -12.72 -12.48 18.22
CA LEU A 207 -11.65 -11.93 19.05
C LEU A 207 -11.54 -12.52 20.45
N GLU A 208 -12.59 -13.15 20.97
CA GLU A 208 -12.58 -13.74 22.31
C GLU A 208 -12.76 -15.26 22.24
N GLN A 209 -13.76 -15.73 21.50
CA GLN A 209 -14.15 -17.15 21.39
C GLN A 209 -13.37 -17.92 20.32
N GLY A 210 -12.58 -17.22 19.49
CA GLY A 210 -11.73 -17.82 18.48
C GLY A 210 -12.52 -18.38 17.29
N SER A 211 -13.61 -17.75 16.85
CA SER A 211 -14.23 -18.06 15.56
C SER A 211 -13.32 -17.67 14.40
N GLN A 212 -13.48 -18.34 13.25
CA GLN A 212 -12.71 -18.01 12.05
C GLN A 212 -13.30 -16.74 11.43
N PRO A 213 -12.51 -15.68 11.25
CA PRO A 213 -12.98 -14.50 10.52
C PRO A 213 -13.07 -14.81 9.03
N LEU A 214 -13.91 -14.05 8.33
CA LEU A 214 -14.03 -14.13 6.87
C LEU A 214 -12.66 -14.16 6.17
N GLY A 215 -12.51 -15.13 5.27
CA GLY A 215 -11.31 -15.28 4.45
C GLY A 215 -10.15 -16.04 5.11
N LEU A 216 -10.17 -16.25 6.43
CA LEU A 216 -9.15 -17.04 7.11
C LEU A 216 -9.62 -18.48 7.30
N SER A 217 -8.80 -19.43 6.85
CA SER A 217 -9.02 -20.86 7.09
C SER A 217 -8.56 -21.32 8.48
N PHE A 218 -8.09 -20.39 9.32
CA PHE A 218 -7.57 -20.64 10.66
C PHE A 218 -8.08 -19.59 11.64
N HIS A 219 -8.02 -19.94 12.92
CA HIS A 219 -8.36 -19.04 14.02
C HIS A 219 -7.20 -18.09 14.31
N ILE A 220 -7.50 -16.84 14.67
CA ILE A 220 -6.44 -15.90 15.07
C ILE A 220 -5.71 -16.47 16.28
N PRO A 221 -4.38 -16.64 16.22
CA PRO A 221 -3.59 -17.21 17.30
C PRO A 221 -3.89 -16.51 18.64
N SER A 222 -4.24 -17.30 19.65
CA SER A 222 -3.95 -16.89 21.02
C SER A 222 -2.49 -17.23 21.23
N SER A 223 -1.61 -16.24 21.28
CA SER A 223 -0.17 -16.37 21.52
C SER A 223 0.22 -17.10 22.83
N ALA A 224 -0.77 -17.55 23.61
CA ALA A 224 -0.62 -18.51 24.71
C ALA A 224 -0.65 -19.99 24.26
N SER A 225 -0.97 -20.29 22.99
CA SER A 225 -1.27 -21.66 22.53
C SER A 225 -0.10 -22.35 21.84
N TYR A 226 0.91 -21.62 21.35
CA TYR A 226 2.09 -22.24 20.75
C TYR A 226 3.15 -22.42 21.82
N LYS A 227 3.20 -23.64 22.37
CA LYS A 227 4.46 -24.18 22.91
C LYS A 227 5.44 -24.19 21.75
N VAL A 228 6.18 -23.10 21.55
CA VAL A 228 7.29 -23.11 20.60
C VAL A 228 8.22 -24.20 21.10
N GLN A 229 8.35 -25.24 20.28
CA GLN A 229 9.29 -26.33 20.38
C GLN A 229 10.71 -25.71 20.26
N PHE A 230 11.18 -25.08 21.33
CA PHE A 230 12.34 -24.21 21.29
C PHE A 230 13.64 -25.00 21.50
N TYR A 231 14.00 -25.78 20.50
CA TYR A 231 15.38 -26.29 20.33
C TYR A 231 16.32 -25.24 19.68
N LEU A 232 15.85 -24.03 19.36
CA LEU A 232 16.65 -23.01 18.66
C LEU A 232 16.98 -21.70 19.41
N LEU A 233 16.42 -21.40 20.61
CA LEU A 233 16.71 -20.12 21.31
C LEU A 233 17.99 -20.18 22.12
N VAL A 234 18.38 -21.39 22.53
CA VAL A 234 19.55 -21.59 23.41
C VAL A 234 20.84 -21.20 22.68
N LEU A 235 20.87 -21.15 21.35
CA LEU A 235 22.06 -20.73 20.59
C LEU A 235 22.20 -19.22 20.38
N LEU A 236 21.17 -18.40 20.64
CA LEU A 236 21.24 -16.94 20.51
C LEU A 236 21.31 -16.20 21.86
N VAL A 237 20.95 -16.85 22.96
CA VAL A 237 21.02 -16.24 24.30
C VAL A 237 22.47 -16.08 24.78
N ASP A 238 23.42 -16.87 24.27
CA ASP A 238 24.84 -16.73 24.62
C ASP A 238 25.54 -15.49 24.00
N LEU A 239 24.87 -14.76 23.09
CA LEU A 239 25.42 -13.55 22.45
C LEU A 239 24.93 -12.22 23.08
N CYS A 240 23.94 -12.24 23.97
CA CYS A 240 23.32 -11.01 24.51
C CYS A 240 23.84 -10.57 25.89
N HIS A 241 25.03 -11.00 26.30
CA HIS A 241 25.77 -10.36 27.40
C HIS A 241 26.47 -9.08 26.90
N ALA A 242 25.70 -8.06 26.53
CA ALA A 242 26.17 -6.68 26.53
C ALA A 242 25.02 -5.68 26.31
N THR A 243 25.00 -4.67 27.17
CA THR A 243 24.27 -3.39 27.06
C THR A 243 22.81 -3.34 27.54
N SER A 244 22.69 -2.73 28.72
CA SER A 244 21.49 -2.18 29.32
C SER A 244 20.91 -1.04 28.47
N ALA A 245 19.76 -1.26 27.83
CA ALA A 245 18.68 -0.30 27.63
C ALA A 245 17.65 -0.82 26.61
N SER A 246 16.65 -1.56 27.09
CA SER A 246 15.25 -1.64 26.61
C SER A 246 14.70 -3.01 26.97
N THR A 247 13.89 -3.08 28.02
CA THR A 247 13.14 -4.27 28.43
C THR A 247 11.99 -4.52 27.46
N VAL A 248 12.31 -4.81 26.19
CA VAL A 248 11.35 -5.45 25.29
C VAL A 248 11.22 -6.88 25.79
N SER A 249 10.12 -7.17 26.46
CA SER A 249 9.92 -8.49 27.09
C SER A 249 10.06 -9.58 26.02
N MET A 250 10.81 -10.64 26.31
CA MET A 250 10.98 -11.82 25.44
C MET A 250 9.62 -12.36 24.94
N SER A 251 8.55 -12.15 25.71
CA SER A 251 7.17 -12.45 25.30
C SER A 251 6.75 -11.75 24.02
N ASN A 252 7.11 -10.48 23.81
CA ASN A 252 6.69 -9.73 22.62
C ASN A 252 7.33 -10.29 21.35
N TYR A 253 8.61 -10.69 21.44
CA TYR A 253 9.29 -11.38 20.34
C TYR A 253 8.62 -12.71 20.00
N LEU A 254 8.25 -13.49 21.02
CA LEU A 254 7.55 -14.77 20.82
C LEU A 254 6.18 -14.57 20.15
N PHE A 255 5.40 -13.61 20.63
CA PHE A 255 4.08 -13.29 20.09
C PHE A 255 4.19 -12.82 18.64
N LEU A 256 5.16 -11.95 18.34
CA LEU A 256 5.44 -11.48 16.98
C LEU A 256 5.76 -12.67 16.05
N GLN A 257 6.62 -13.59 16.47
CA GLN A 257 6.98 -14.77 15.68
C GLN A 257 5.79 -15.70 15.43
N ASP A 258 4.91 -15.89 16.41
CA ASP A 258 3.69 -16.70 16.23
C ASP A 258 2.78 -16.12 15.14
N TYR A 259 2.53 -14.80 15.18
CA TYR A 259 1.72 -14.15 14.14
C TYR A 259 2.41 -14.17 12.78
N ILE A 260 3.73 -13.92 12.70
CA ILE A 260 4.48 -14.03 11.44
C ILE A 260 4.38 -15.45 10.88
N SER A 261 4.59 -16.48 11.72
CA SER A 261 4.48 -17.88 11.29
C SER A 261 3.10 -18.22 10.76
N THR A 262 2.05 -17.64 11.36
CA THR A 262 0.66 -17.79 10.91
C THR A 262 0.43 -17.10 9.57
N ILE A 263 0.96 -15.90 9.38
CA ILE A 263 0.88 -15.18 8.10
C ILE A 263 1.61 -15.95 6.99
N LEU A 264 2.72 -16.61 7.31
CA LEU A 264 3.46 -17.42 6.34
C LEU A 264 2.68 -18.64 5.83
N GLN A 265 1.68 -19.12 6.57
CA GLN A 265 0.78 -20.20 6.15
C GLN A 265 -0.27 -19.77 5.11
N LEU A 266 -0.48 -18.46 4.92
CA LEU A 266 -1.36 -17.95 3.87
C LEU A 266 -0.83 -18.30 2.48
N SER A 267 -1.74 -18.49 1.51
CA SER A 267 -1.37 -18.66 0.13
C SER A 267 -0.76 -17.38 -0.46
N ASP A 268 0.13 -17.54 -1.43
CA ASP A 268 0.71 -16.39 -2.15
C ASP A 268 -0.26 -15.80 -3.17
N THR A 269 -1.31 -16.55 -3.53
CA THR A 269 -2.41 -16.09 -4.39
C THR A 269 -3.63 -15.78 -3.54
N ASP A 270 -4.18 -14.58 -3.72
CA ASP A 270 -5.41 -14.17 -3.05
C ASP A 270 -6.63 -14.84 -3.68
N ARG A 271 -7.50 -15.41 -2.84
CA ARG A 271 -8.75 -16.01 -3.28
C ARG A 271 -9.89 -14.99 -3.16
N PRO A 272 -10.87 -14.97 -4.08
CA PRO A 272 -12.05 -14.10 -3.97
C PRO A 272 -12.81 -14.22 -2.63
N GLU A 273 -12.77 -15.42 -2.03
CA GLU A 273 -13.33 -15.73 -0.72
C GLU A 273 -12.75 -14.85 0.42
N TYR A 274 -11.49 -14.43 0.30
CA TYR A 274 -10.86 -13.50 1.26
C TYR A 274 -11.60 -12.17 1.34
N PHE A 275 -12.25 -11.80 0.25
CA PHE A 275 -12.98 -10.55 0.09
C PHE A 275 -14.50 -10.76 0.13
N GLY A 276 -15.00 -11.98 0.39
CA GLY A 276 -16.42 -12.30 0.28
C GLY A 276 -16.98 -12.12 -1.15
N LEU A 277 -16.12 -12.22 -2.17
CA LEU A 277 -16.50 -12.10 -3.57
C LEU A 277 -16.77 -13.49 -4.20
N PRO A 278 -17.68 -13.58 -5.19
CA PRO A 278 -17.97 -14.85 -5.84
C PRO A 278 -16.82 -15.32 -6.73
N ALA A 279 -16.62 -16.64 -6.84
CA ALA A 279 -15.49 -17.24 -7.56
C ALA A 279 -15.40 -16.86 -9.06
N ASN A 280 -16.50 -16.43 -9.69
CA ASN A 280 -16.50 -15.99 -11.09
C ASN A 280 -15.82 -14.61 -11.31
N VAL A 281 -15.62 -13.83 -10.24
CA VAL A 281 -14.97 -12.51 -10.34
C VAL A 281 -13.53 -12.63 -10.83
N GLU A 282 -12.83 -13.67 -10.36
CA GLU A 282 -11.43 -13.93 -10.73
C GLU A 282 -11.30 -14.22 -12.22
N ARG A 283 -12.19 -15.04 -12.78
CA ARG A 283 -12.22 -15.33 -14.22
C ARG A 283 -12.43 -14.07 -15.06
N SER A 284 -13.28 -13.17 -14.56
CA SER A 284 -13.57 -11.91 -15.23
C SER A 284 -12.36 -10.98 -15.20
N LEU A 285 -11.71 -10.85 -14.03
CA LEU A 285 -10.48 -10.09 -13.86
C LEU A 285 -9.36 -10.63 -14.77
N GLN A 286 -9.09 -11.93 -14.71
CA GLN A 286 -8.07 -12.59 -15.55
C GLN A 286 -8.31 -12.32 -17.04
N ARG A 287 -9.56 -12.40 -17.51
CA ARG A 287 -9.91 -12.11 -18.90
C ARG A 287 -9.64 -10.65 -19.28
N ILE A 288 -9.96 -9.69 -18.41
CA ILE A 288 -9.70 -8.26 -18.64
C ILE A 288 -8.20 -8.01 -18.67
N THR A 289 -7.48 -8.43 -17.63
CA THR A 289 -6.01 -8.27 -17.54
C THR A 289 -5.29 -8.93 -18.71
N SER A 290 -5.71 -10.14 -19.11
CA SER A 290 -5.10 -10.82 -20.26
C SER A 290 -5.29 -10.02 -21.55
N ARG A 291 -6.48 -9.46 -21.78
CA ARG A 291 -6.77 -8.62 -22.95
C ARG A 291 -5.95 -7.33 -22.93
N GLU A 292 -5.82 -6.70 -21.77
CA GLU A 292 -5.01 -5.50 -21.55
C GLU A 292 -3.54 -5.77 -21.89
N VAL A 293 -2.96 -6.83 -21.30
CA VAL A 293 -1.56 -7.23 -21.54
C VAL A 293 -1.33 -7.56 -23.01
N ILE A 294 -2.22 -8.31 -23.66
CA ILE A 294 -2.12 -8.60 -25.10
C ILE A 294 -2.18 -7.31 -25.92
N SER A 295 -3.05 -6.37 -25.56
CA SER A 295 -3.15 -5.06 -26.23
C SER A 295 -1.84 -4.27 -26.08
N GLN A 296 -1.27 -4.23 -24.88
CA GLN A 296 0.01 -3.57 -24.60
C GLN A 296 1.16 -4.21 -25.40
N LEU A 297 1.25 -5.54 -25.43
CA LEU A 297 2.26 -6.26 -26.22
C LEU A 297 2.12 -5.98 -27.72
N ASN A 298 0.89 -5.95 -28.23
CA ASN A 298 0.62 -5.59 -29.62
C ASN A 298 1.02 -4.14 -29.92
N ALA A 299 0.81 -3.22 -28.98
CA ALA A 299 1.22 -1.83 -29.12
C ALA A 299 2.74 -1.68 -29.17
N LEU A 300 3.49 -2.46 -28.39
CA LEU A 300 4.96 -2.49 -28.44
C LEU A 300 5.52 -3.06 -29.74
N THR A 301 4.78 -3.97 -30.39
CA THR A 301 5.22 -4.65 -31.61
C THR A 301 5.02 -3.79 -32.86
N ARG A 302 4.12 -2.80 -32.80
CA ARG A 302 3.86 -1.89 -33.93
C ARG A 302 4.80 -0.69 -33.85
N PRO A 303 5.50 -0.33 -34.94
CA PRO A 303 6.17 0.97 -34.98
C PRO A 303 5.13 2.06 -34.76
N VAL A 304 5.48 3.09 -33.98
CA VAL A 304 4.65 4.28 -33.82
C VAL A 304 4.60 4.97 -35.18
N GLU A 305 3.59 4.65 -35.98
CA GLU A 305 3.28 5.41 -37.17
C GLU A 305 3.03 6.85 -36.71
N GLY A 306 3.85 7.78 -37.22
CA GLY A 306 3.72 9.20 -36.89
C GLY A 306 2.31 9.69 -37.19
N VAL A 307 1.92 10.80 -36.57
CA VAL A 307 0.59 11.42 -36.69
C VAL A 307 0.14 11.43 -38.16
N ALA A 308 -0.73 10.48 -38.51
CA ALA A 308 -1.27 10.37 -39.84
C ALA A 308 -2.05 11.67 -40.14
N LYS A 309 -1.79 12.28 -41.30
CA LYS A 309 -2.63 13.38 -41.79
C LYS A 309 -4.07 12.86 -41.89
N PHE A 310 -5.03 13.73 -41.60
CA PHE A 310 -6.45 13.37 -41.68
C PHE A 310 -6.78 12.78 -43.05
N ASP A 311 -7.14 11.49 -43.08
CA ASP A 311 -7.57 10.76 -44.28
C ASP A 311 -9.09 10.57 -44.25
N ARG A 312 -9.77 11.27 -45.15
CA ARG A 312 -11.24 11.26 -45.21
C ARG A 312 -11.80 9.87 -45.50
N GLU A 313 -11.17 9.07 -46.34
CA GLU A 313 -11.68 7.75 -46.74
C GLU A 313 -11.51 6.75 -45.60
N GLU A 314 -10.38 6.81 -44.90
CA GLU A 314 -10.14 5.98 -43.72
C GLU A 314 -11.15 6.29 -42.60
N TRP A 315 -11.41 7.58 -42.33
CA TRP A 315 -12.40 7.98 -41.34
C TRP A 315 -13.82 7.57 -41.74
N GLN A 316 -14.16 7.66 -43.03
CA GLN A 316 -15.46 7.20 -43.53
C GLN A 316 -15.62 5.68 -43.33
N LEU A 317 -14.58 4.88 -43.60
CA LEU A 317 -14.61 3.43 -43.39
C LEU A 317 -14.70 3.05 -41.91
N ARG A 318 -13.92 3.70 -41.03
CA ARG A 318 -13.93 3.43 -39.59
C ARG A 318 -15.27 3.79 -38.93
N LEU A 319 -15.95 4.84 -39.40
CA LEU A 319 -17.21 5.31 -38.84
C LEU A 319 -18.47 4.71 -39.51
N ALA A 320 -18.33 4.13 -40.70
CA ALA A 320 -19.45 3.54 -41.44
C ALA A 320 -20.28 2.51 -40.62
N PRO A 321 -19.69 1.61 -39.80
CA PRO A 321 -20.46 0.66 -39.00
C PRO A 321 -21.45 1.35 -38.03
N VAL A 322 -21.06 2.48 -37.44
CA VAL A 322 -21.91 3.25 -36.51
C VAL A 322 -23.12 3.81 -37.24
N LEU A 323 -22.90 4.42 -38.41
CA LEU A 323 -23.97 4.97 -39.24
C LEU A 323 -24.91 3.88 -39.76
N ASN A 324 -24.37 2.73 -40.14
CA ASN A 324 -25.17 1.59 -40.59
C ASN A 324 -26.02 1.00 -39.47
N LEU A 325 -25.47 0.91 -38.25
CA LEU A 325 -26.23 0.47 -37.07
C LEU A 325 -27.36 1.46 -36.77
N TRP A 326 -27.08 2.76 -36.79
CA TRP A 326 -28.09 3.81 -36.58
C TRP A 326 -29.22 3.73 -37.59
N LYS A 327 -28.90 3.52 -38.88
CA LYS A 327 -29.92 3.35 -39.92
C LYS A 327 -30.80 2.14 -39.68
N LYS A 328 -30.23 1.00 -39.25
CA LYS A 328 -31.00 -0.21 -38.94
C LYS A 328 -31.91 -0.06 -37.72
N LEU A 329 -31.52 0.74 -36.73
CA LEU A 329 -32.33 0.97 -35.52
C LEU A 329 -33.52 1.90 -35.77
N ASN A 330 -33.47 2.73 -36.81
CA ASN A 330 -34.49 3.75 -37.13
C ASN A 330 -35.31 3.44 -38.40
N GLN A 331 -35.24 2.21 -38.90
CA GLN A 331 -36.10 1.69 -39.98
C GLN A 331 -37.17 0.78 -39.38
#